data_AF-A0A3E0Q4V5-F1
#
_entry.id   AF-A0A3E0Q4V5-F1
#
_cell.length_a   1.000
_cell.length_b   1.000
_cell.length_c   1.000
_cell.angle_alpha   90.00
_cell.angle_beta   90.00
_cell.angle_gamma   90.00
#
_symmetry.space_group_name_H-M   'P 1'
#
loop_
_entity.id
_entity.type
_entity.pdbx_description
1 polymer ?
#
loop_
_entity_poly.entity_id
_entity_poly.type
_entity_poly.pdbx_seq_one_letter_code
_entity_poly.pdbx_strand_id
1 'polypeptide(L)'
;MISRPSKAIWCAFTAFAAALFLTVPAPAQENDSGPTRVVVVISSTEALVADLEHMVVELAGQQDKWDESVYPNIDIFLYGVDRERPIRFDQLIDGEGARRYQMLIPYSDLDEFIQDNLDPIGIIVDESDNDDTLYELEDVYEGWMRVDEKYAAFAEKDFISDLPKELDELLSKHDALLENGYDIGIQLDNTETTLEERRDGFGNFRENVLAGVKKRPDETKEAYALRYANSENSVETLEQIYVESSDITVGIIIDGEKSEGRGDFRLTPVADSELAKFVATLAEEPSAFAGFQPADNAIL
;
A
#
# COMPACT_ATOMS: atom_id res chain seq x y z
N MET A 1 20.62 35.55 -7.06
CA MET A 1 20.16 35.14 -5.71
C MET A 1 19.07 34.11 -5.97
N ILE A 2 19.46 32.83 -6.01
CA ILE A 2 18.60 31.72 -6.45
C ILE A 2 17.84 31.25 -5.21
N SER A 3 16.52 31.44 -5.18
CA SER A 3 15.69 30.88 -4.11
C SER A 3 15.64 29.36 -4.29
N ARG A 4 16.01 28.64 -3.24
CA ARG A 4 15.83 27.19 -3.18
C ARG A 4 14.32 26.91 -3.07
N PRO A 5 13.73 26.06 -3.92
CA PRO A 5 12.37 25.59 -3.69
C PRO A 5 12.34 24.76 -2.39
N SER A 6 11.26 24.93 -1.63
CA SER A 6 11.09 24.37 -0.30
C SER A 6 11.01 22.85 -0.33
N LYS A 7 11.85 22.21 0.49
CA LYS A 7 11.87 20.76 0.77
C LYS A 7 10.55 20.17 1.29
N ALA A 8 9.52 21.00 1.50
CA ALA A 8 8.23 20.60 2.06
C ALA A 8 7.35 19.81 1.08
N ILE A 9 7.47 20.04 -0.23
CA ILE A 9 6.60 19.40 -1.23
C ILE A 9 7.06 17.97 -1.54
N TRP A 10 8.35 17.67 -1.38
CA TRP A 10 8.90 16.32 -1.55
C TRP A 10 8.62 15.38 -0.37
N CYS A 11 8.24 15.89 0.81
CA CYS A 11 7.97 15.04 1.97
C CYS A 11 6.56 14.45 2.01
N ALA A 12 5.59 15.00 1.27
CA ALA A 12 4.21 14.52 1.31
C ALA A 12 3.99 13.30 0.39
N PHE A 13 4.62 13.26 -0.79
CA PHE A 13 4.47 12.15 -1.73
C PHE A 13 5.24 10.89 -1.32
N THR A 14 6.37 11.04 -0.62
CA THR A 14 7.10 9.88 -0.09
C THR A 14 6.44 9.31 1.16
N ALA A 15 5.58 10.04 1.88
CA ALA A 15 5.11 9.61 3.19
C ALA A 15 3.91 8.63 3.17
N PHE A 16 3.08 8.61 2.12
CA PHE A 16 1.92 7.72 2.07
C PHE A 16 2.22 6.39 1.36
N ALA A 17 3.12 6.39 0.38
CA ALA A 17 3.64 5.17 -0.21
C ALA A 17 4.69 4.49 0.69
N ALA A 18 5.56 5.23 1.41
CA ALA A 18 6.66 4.61 2.16
C ALA A 18 6.29 4.03 3.54
N ALA A 19 5.04 4.12 4.00
CA ALA A 19 4.63 3.55 5.29
C ALA A 19 4.37 2.02 5.23
N LEU A 20 4.38 1.41 4.04
CA LEU A 20 4.23 -0.05 3.84
C LEU A 20 5.52 -0.77 3.40
N PHE A 21 6.62 -0.05 3.16
CA PHE A 21 7.83 -0.57 2.46
C PHE A 21 9.05 -0.91 3.33
N LEU A 22 8.92 -1.17 4.63
CA LEU A 22 10.08 -1.58 5.43
C LEU A 22 9.78 -2.80 6.30
N THR A 23 10.11 -4.00 5.80
CA THR A 23 10.64 -5.12 6.61
C THR A 23 11.20 -6.24 5.74
N VAL A 24 12.29 -6.85 6.24
CA VAL A 24 12.91 -8.09 5.74
C VAL A 24 11.96 -9.28 6.00
N PRO A 25 11.79 -10.22 5.06
CA PRO A 25 11.00 -11.43 5.31
C PRO A 25 11.61 -12.24 6.46
N ALA A 26 10.77 -12.62 7.43
CA ALA A 26 11.07 -13.67 8.40
C ALA A 26 10.55 -15.01 7.86
N PRO A 27 11.12 -16.17 8.23
CA PRO A 27 10.56 -17.46 7.86
C PRO A 27 9.20 -17.65 8.55
N ALA A 28 8.15 -17.93 7.78
CA ALA A 28 6.80 -18.18 8.28
C ALA A 28 6.67 -19.60 8.87
N GLN A 29 5.93 -19.74 9.97
CA GLN A 29 5.36 -21.02 10.41
C GLN A 29 3.85 -21.07 10.11
N GLU A 30 3.35 -22.25 9.79
CA GLU A 30 1.95 -22.52 9.45
C GLU A 30 1.06 -22.39 10.72
N ASN A 31 0.16 -21.40 10.76
CA ASN A 31 -0.87 -21.23 11.78
C ASN A 31 -2.24 -21.69 11.25
N ASP A 32 -3.12 -22.17 12.15
CA ASP A 32 -4.49 -22.64 11.82
C ASP A 32 -5.44 -21.50 11.39
N SER A 33 -5.07 -20.24 11.64
CA SER A 33 -5.74 -19.00 11.19
C SER A 33 -5.11 -18.50 9.88
N GLY A 34 -5.93 -17.99 8.96
CA GLY A 34 -5.43 -17.34 7.74
C GLY A 34 -4.60 -16.08 8.06
N PRO A 35 -3.67 -15.66 7.18
CA PRO A 35 -2.88 -14.45 7.43
C PRO A 35 -3.77 -13.20 7.41
N THR A 36 -3.43 -12.19 8.21
CA THR A 36 -3.95 -10.84 8.02
C THR A 36 -3.57 -10.38 6.61
N ARG A 37 -4.52 -9.80 5.87
CA ARG A 37 -4.30 -9.37 4.48
C ARG A 37 -4.52 -7.88 4.36
N VAL A 38 -3.51 -7.19 3.84
CA VAL A 38 -3.62 -5.82 3.36
C VAL A 38 -3.68 -5.85 1.86
N VAL A 39 -4.81 -5.46 1.27
CA VAL A 39 -5.00 -5.31 -0.17
C VAL A 39 -4.75 -3.87 -0.55
N VAL A 40 -3.89 -3.64 -1.55
CA VAL A 40 -3.70 -2.35 -2.20
C VAL A 40 -4.10 -2.50 -3.66
N VAL A 41 -4.97 -1.62 -4.14
CA VAL A 41 -5.42 -1.60 -5.53
C VAL A 41 -5.16 -0.23 -6.15
N ILE A 42 -4.69 -0.25 -7.40
CA ILE A 42 -4.70 0.90 -8.31
C ILE A 42 -5.72 0.55 -9.39
N SER A 43 -6.80 1.32 -9.51
CA SER A 43 -7.93 0.99 -10.38
C SER A 43 -7.54 0.97 -11.87
N SER A 44 -6.66 1.90 -12.27
CA SER A 44 -6.11 2.02 -13.61
C SER A 44 -4.78 2.76 -13.56
N THR A 45 -3.73 2.17 -14.12
CA THR A 45 -2.45 2.87 -14.27
C THR A 45 -2.52 3.95 -15.34
N GLU A 46 -3.42 3.83 -16.34
CA GLU A 46 -3.66 4.90 -17.31
C GLU A 46 -4.18 6.17 -16.64
N ALA A 47 -5.26 6.04 -15.85
CA ALA A 47 -5.84 7.16 -15.12
C ALA A 47 -4.83 7.76 -14.13
N LEU A 48 -4.14 6.91 -13.35
CA LEU A 48 -3.15 7.36 -12.39
C LEU A 48 -1.99 8.12 -13.05
N VAL A 49 -1.49 7.67 -14.20
CA VAL A 49 -0.42 8.36 -14.92
C VAL A 49 -0.90 9.72 -15.43
N ALA A 50 -2.13 9.80 -15.96
CA ALA A 50 -2.71 11.08 -16.40
C ALA A 50 -2.88 12.06 -15.23
N ASP A 51 -3.34 11.58 -14.07
CA ASP A 51 -3.46 12.40 -12.87
C ASP A 51 -2.10 12.89 -12.37
N LEU A 52 -1.10 12.01 -12.34
CA LEU A 52 0.26 12.40 -11.98
C LEU A 52 0.84 13.43 -12.95
N GLU A 53 0.57 13.29 -14.25
CA GLU A 53 0.96 14.29 -15.25
C GLU A 53 0.32 15.64 -14.94
N HIS A 54 -0.99 15.68 -14.73
CA HIS A 54 -1.71 16.90 -14.37
C HIS A 54 -1.09 17.57 -13.13
N MET A 55 -0.81 16.80 -12.08
CA MET A 55 -0.21 17.32 -10.85
C MET A 55 1.19 17.88 -11.07
N VAL A 56 2.05 17.19 -11.82
CA VAL A 56 3.45 17.58 -12.02
C VAL A 56 3.57 18.70 -13.05
N VAL A 57 2.85 18.59 -14.16
CA VAL A 57 2.92 19.52 -15.29
C VAL A 57 2.05 20.74 -15.04
N GLU A 58 0.75 20.57 -14.83
CA GLU A 58 -0.19 21.68 -14.82
C GLU A 58 -0.20 22.42 -13.48
N LEU A 59 -0.27 21.69 -12.36
CA LEU A 59 -0.32 22.30 -11.03
C LEU A 59 1.05 22.78 -10.55
N ALA A 60 2.09 21.97 -10.74
CA ALA A 60 3.45 22.30 -10.27
C ALA A 60 4.33 23.01 -11.32
N GLY A 61 3.94 23.03 -12.59
CA GLY A 61 4.69 23.69 -13.66
C GLY A 61 6.03 23.01 -13.96
N GLN A 62 6.13 21.69 -13.79
CA GLN A 62 7.39 20.91 -13.88
C GLN A 62 7.43 19.96 -15.08
N GLN A 63 7.12 20.44 -16.30
CA GLN A 63 7.18 19.63 -17.54
C GLN A 63 8.52 18.88 -17.67
N ASP A 64 9.65 19.58 -17.52
CA ASP A 64 10.98 18.96 -17.64
C ASP A 64 11.16 17.79 -16.64
N LYS A 65 10.56 17.87 -15.45
CA LYS A 65 10.63 16.76 -14.46
C LYS A 65 9.74 15.60 -14.85
N TRP A 66 8.58 15.88 -15.44
CA TRP A 66 7.71 14.84 -15.98
C TRP A 66 8.46 14.02 -17.04
N ASP A 67 8.96 14.70 -18.07
CA ASP A 67 9.57 14.08 -19.26
C ASP A 67 10.90 13.38 -18.95
N GLU A 68 11.75 13.99 -18.12
CA GLU A 68 13.11 13.48 -17.88
C GLU A 68 13.21 12.50 -16.71
N SER A 69 12.23 12.50 -15.80
CA SER A 69 12.36 11.79 -14.53
C SER A 69 11.11 11.06 -14.07
N VAL A 70 9.93 11.65 -14.08
CA VAL A 70 8.76 10.99 -13.48
C VAL A 70 8.22 9.92 -14.43
N TYR A 71 7.83 10.31 -15.64
CA TYR A 71 7.23 9.39 -16.60
C TYR A 71 8.15 8.22 -16.98
N PRO A 72 9.45 8.42 -17.31
CA PRO A 72 10.32 7.31 -17.69
C PRO A 72 10.54 6.27 -16.57
N ASN A 73 10.45 6.65 -15.29
CA ASN A 73 10.57 5.71 -14.18
C ASN A 73 9.26 4.92 -13.93
N ILE A 74 8.14 5.38 -14.48
CA ILE A 74 6.86 4.67 -14.41
C ILE A 74 6.68 3.80 -15.66
N ASP A 75 6.93 4.36 -16.84
CA ASP A 75 6.73 3.73 -18.15
C ASP A 75 7.43 2.38 -18.30
N ILE A 76 8.65 2.24 -17.73
CA ILE A 76 9.40 0.99 -17.74
C ILE A 76 8.66 -0.20 -17.09
N PHE A 77 7.70 0.07 -16.19
CA PHE A 77 6.92 -0.96 -15.52
C PHE A 77 5.57 -1.22 -16.20
N LEU A 78 5.27 -0.53 -17.31
CA LEU A 78 3.97 -0.61 -18.00
C LEU A 78 4.01 -1.39 -19.33
N TYR A 79 5.19 -1.86 -19.77
CA TYR A 79 5.30 -2.72 -20.95
C TYR A 79 4.51 -4.02 -20.77
N GLY A 80 3.71 -4.39 -21.77
CA GLY A 80 2.81 -5.55 -21.73
C GLY A 80 1.66 -5.49 -20.71
N VAL A 81 1.56 -4.46 -19.86
CA VAL A 81 0.52 -4.31 -18.84
C VAL A 81 -0.79 -3.82 -19.47
N ASP A 82 -1.93 -4.37 -19.06
CA ASP A 82 -3.24 -3.80 -19.41
C ASP A 82 -3.54 -2.63 -18.46
N ARG A 83 -3.32 -1.41 -18.95
CA ARG A 83 -3.36 -0.16 -18.15
C ARG A 83 -4.77 0.27 -17.74
N GLU A 84 -5.80 -0.30 -18.35
CA GLU A 84 -7.20 -0.02 -18.03
C GLU A 84 -7.73 -0.93 -16.91
N ARG A 85 -7.01 -2.02 -16.60
CA ARG A 85 -7.40 -2.96 -15.56
C ARG A 85 -6.72 -2.67 -14.22
N PRO A 86 -7.35 -3.05 -13.10
CA PRO A 86 -6.77 -2.87 -11.78
C PRO A 86 -5.48 -3.65 -11.58
N ILE A 87 -4.46 -2.98 -11.04
CA ILE A 87 -3.26 -3.63 -10.46
C ILE A 87 -3.49 -3.80 -8.97
N ARG A 88 -3.11 -4.96 -8.45
CA ARG A 88 -3.20 -5.24 -7.02
C ARG A 88 -1.89 -5.72 -6.42
N PHE A 89 -1.64 -5.25 -5.21
CA PHE A 89 -0.53 -5.66 -4.37
C PHE A 89 -1.06 -5.99 -2.98
N ASP A 90 -0.72 -7.16 -2.49
CA ASP A 90 -1.10 -7.63 -1.19
C ASP A 90 0.11 -7.81 -0.29
N GLN A 91 -0.06 -7.41 0.97
CA GLN A 91 0.81 -7.81 2.06
C GLN A 91 0.06 -8.82 2.94
N LEU A 92 0.61 -10.03 3.03
CA LEU A 92 0.13 -11.09 3.90
C LEU A 92 1.01 -11.10 5.15
N ILE A 93 0.38 -11.01 6.32
CA ILE A 93 1.04 -10.95 7.62
C ILE A 93 0.61 -12.19 8.40
N ASP A 94 1.55 -13.07 8.72
CA ASP A 94 1.27 -14.23 9.57
C ASP A 94 1.29 -13.87 11.07
N GLY A 95 0.99 -14.86 11.92
CA GLY A 95 0.92 -14.65 13.37
C GLY A 95 2.26 -14.31 14.04
N GLU A 96 3.40 -14.57 13.39
CA GLU A 96 4.73 -14.17 13.89
C GLU A 96 5.21 -12.84 13.28
N GLY A 97 4.36 -12.20 12.45
CA GLY A 97 4.66 -10.95 11.76
C GLY A 97 5.57 -11.13 10.55
N ALA A 98 5.79 -12.35 10.07
CA ALA A 98 6.41 -12.58 8.79
C ALA A 98 5.51 -12.01 7.70
N ARG A 99 6.13 -11.32 6.75
CA ARG A 99 5.45 -10.66 5.66
C ARG A 99 5.84 -11.31 4.36
N ARG A 100 4.84 -11.62 3.56
CA ARG A 100 5.02 -12.05 2.17
C ARG A 100 4.11 -11.24 1.26
N TYR A 101 4.51 -11.15 0.00
CA TYR A 101 3.85 -10.29 -0.97
C TYR A 101 3.18 -11.11 -2.07
N GLN A 102 1.98 -10.68 -2.45
CA GLN A 102 1.24 -11.25 -3.56
C GLN A 102 0.83 -10.13 -4.52
N MET A 103 1.31 -10.21 -5.76
CA MET A 103 1.00 -9.23 -6.80
C MET A 103 0.04 -9.82 -7.82
N LEU A 104 -0.90 -9.03 -8.31
CA LEU A 104 -1.76 -9.38 -9.43
C LEU A 104 -1.66 -8.25 -10.45
N ILE A 105 -1.03 -8.55 -11.58
CA ILE A 105 -0.74 -7.58 -12.64
C ILE A 105 -1.52 -8.02 -13.89
N PRO A 106 -2.45 -7.18 -14.39
CA PRO A 106 -3.13 -7.47 -15.63
C PRO A 106 -2.19 -7.28 -16.82
N TYR A 107 -2.25 -8.17 -17.80
CA TYR A 107 -1.43 -8.09 -19.00
C TYR A 107 -2.30 -8.02 -20.26
N SER A 108 -1.89 -7.19 -21.21
CA SER A 108 -2.50 -7.12 -22.54
C SER A 108 -1.89 -8.17 -23.47
N ASP A 109 -0.56 -8.27 -23.44
CA ASP A 109 0.26 -9.25 -24.15
C ASP A 109 1.24 -9.91 -23.17
N LEU A 110 1.19 -11.24 -23.06
CA LEU A 110 2.00 -11.98 -22.09
C LEU A 110 3.47 -12.05 -22.50
N ASP A 111 3.74 -12.15 -23.80
CA ASP A 111 5.11 -12.24 -24.31
C ASP A 111 5.83 -10.89 -24.09
N GLU A 112 5.14 -9.79 -24.40
CA GLU A 112 5.64 -8.44 -24.11
C GLU A 112 5.82 -8.22 -22.60
N PHE A 113 4.86 -8.64 -21.77
CA PHE A 113 4.99 -8.54 -20.33
C PHE A 113 6.21 -9.30 -19.80
N ILE A 114 6.47 -10.51 -20.28
CA ILE A 114 7.64 -11.27 -19.84
C ILE A 114 8.95 -10.65 -20.38
N GLN A 115 9.03 -10.37 -21.69
CA GLN A 115 10.28 -10.00 -22.36
C GLN A 115 10.66 -8.53 -22.17
N ASP A 116 9.68 -7.64 -22.07
CA ASP A 116 9.91 -6.19 -22.04
C ASP A 116 9.61 -5.58 -20.65
N ASN A 117 9.03 -6.34 -19.70
CA ASN A 117 8.83 -5.91 -18.32
C ASN A 117 9.68 -6.71 -17.32
N LEU A 118 9.57 -8.04 -17.30
CA LEU A 118 10.21 -8.89 -16.29
C LEU A 118 11.70 -9.18 -16.58
N ASP A 119 12.05 -9.57 -17.82
CA ASP A 119 13.43 -9.86 -18.21
C ASP A 119 14.37 -8.65 -18.02
N PRO A 120 14.01 -7.41 -18.40
CA PRO A 120 14.89 -6.24 -18.25
C PRO A 120 15.22 -5.89 -16.80
N ILE A 121 14.35 -6.26 -15.85
CA ILE A 121 14.61 -6.10 -14.40
C ILE A 121 15.31 -7.31 -13.78
N GLY A 122 15.65 -8.32 -14.59
CA GLY A 122 16.43 -9.49 -14.20
C GLY A 122 15.61 -10.63 -13.61
N ILE A 123 14.31 -10.72 -13.92
CA ILE A 123 13.49 -11.87 -13.53
C ILE A 123 13.50 -12.87 -14.69
N ILE A 124 14.07 -14.05 -14.44
CA ILE A 124 14.06 -15.15 -15.40
C ILE A 124 12.73 -15.90 -15.23
N VAL A 125 12.05 -16.19 -16.34
CA VAL A 125 10.74 -16.84 -16.36
C VAL A 125 10.85 -18.16 -17.12
N ASP A 126 10.63 -19.27 -16.42
CA ASP A 126 10.64 -20.61 -16.99
C ASP A 126 9.26 -21.27 -16.85
N GLU A 127 8.67 -21.72 -17.97
CA GLU A 127 7.37 -22.40 -17.97
C GLU A 127 7.47 -23.77 -17.26
N SER A 128 6.48 -24.10 -16.44
CA SER A 128 6.42 -25.40 -15.75
C SER A 128 6.08 -26.53 -16.71
N ASP A 129 6.86 -27.63 -16.67
CA ASP A 129 6.71 -28.80 -17.54
C ASP A 129 5.28 -29.42 -17.57
N ASN A 130 4.45 -29.18 -16.55
CA ASN A 130 3.16 -29.87 -16.37
C ASN A 130 1.95 -28.93 -16.22
N ASP A 131 2.15 -27.61 -16.33
CA ASP A 131 1.10 -26.60 -16.13
C ASP A 131 1.46 -25.36 -16.96
N ASP A 132 0.80 -25.18 -18.11
CA ASP A 132 1.01 -24.09 -19.07
C ASP A 132 0.59 -22.70 -18.54
N THR A 133 -0.09 -22.70 -17.40
CA THR A 133 -0.47 -21.48 -16.68
C THR A 133 0.50 -21.13 -15.57
N LEU A 134 1.51 -21.96 -15.27
CA LEU A 134 2.43 -21.78 -14.16
C LEU A 134 3.87 -21.63 -14.65
N TYR A 135 4.56 -20.64 -14.11
CA TYR A 135 5.94 -20.31 -14.42
C TYR A 135 6.76 -20.23 -13.13
N GLU A 136 7.95 -20.80 -13.15
CA GLU A 136 8.98 -20.60 -12.13
C GLU A 136 9.72 -19.29 -12.41
N LEU A 137 9.99 -18.53 -11.36
CA LEU A 137 10.71 -17.26 -11.43
C LEU A 137 12.04 -17.38 -10.69
N GLU A 138 13.12 -16.90 -11.32
CA GLU A 138 14.47 -16.96 -10.75
C GLU A 138 15.21 -15.61 -10.80
N ASP A 139 16.39 -15.59 -10.16
CA ASP A 139 17.34 -14.48 -10.04
C ASP A 139 16.84 -13.33 -9.14
N VAL A 140 16.34 -12.23 -9.71
CA VAL A 140 15.95 -11.04 -8.90
C VAL A 140 14.71 -11.30 -8.04
N TYR A 141 13.83 -12.19 -8.48
CA TYR A 141 12.66 -12.65 -7.73
C TYR A 141 12.57 -14.16 -7.82
N GLU A 142 12.84 -14.85 -6.70
CA GLU A 142 12.67 -16.30 -6.61
C GLU A 142 11.22 -16.63 -6.20
N GLY A 143 10.45 -17.23 -7.11
CA GLY A 143 9.04 -17.49 -6.87
C GLY A 143 8.28 -18.17 -7.99
N TRP A 144 6.99 -17.89 -8.02
CA TRP A 144 6.03 -18.46 -8.96
C TRP A 144 5.19 -17.35 -9.56
N MET A 145 4.90 -17.48 -10.86
CA MET A 145 3.90 -16.69 -11.55
C MET A 145 2.84 -17.63 -12.11
N ARG A 146 1.57 -17.37 -11.82
CA ARG A 146 0.44 -18.04 -12.46
C ARG A 146 -0.31 -17.05 -13.35
N VAL A 147 -0.64 -17.46 -14.57
CA VAL A 147 -1.42 -16.64 -15.51
C VAL A 147 -2.83 -17.22 -15.66
N ASP A 148 -3.83 -16.37 -15.48
CA ASP A 148 -5.24 -16.72 -15.67
C ASP A 148 -6.06 -15.45 -15.91
N GLU A 149 -7.14 -15.53 -16.69
CA GLU A 149 -8.04 -14.39 -16.99
C GLU A 149 -7.36 -13.05 -17.40
N LYS A 150 -6.21 -13.10 -18.08
CA LYS A 150 -5.37 -11.93 -18.42
C LYS A 150 -4.73 -11.23 -17.21
N TYR A 151 -4.49 -11.98 -16.15
CA TYR A 151 -3.71 -11.57 -14.98
C TYR A 151 -2.51 -12.49 -14.77
N ALA A 152 -1.39 -11.91 -14.38
CA ALA A 152 -0.23 -12.59 -13.82
C ALA A 152 -0.25 -12.41 -12.30
N ALA A 153 -0.44 -13.50 -11.57
CA ALA A 153 -0.40 -13.54 -10.12
C ALA A 153 0.94 -14.11 -9.62
N PHE A 154 1.55 -13.45 -8.65
CA PHE A 154 2.88 -13.77 -8.15
C PHE A 154 2.82 -14.29 -6.71
N ALA A 155 3.68 -15.26 -6.39
CA ALA A 155 3.95 -15.70 -5.03
C ALA A 155 5.43 -16.03 -4.85
N GLU A 156 5.91 -15.87 -3.62
CA GLU A 156 7.27 -16.25 -3.24
C GLU A 156 7.45 -17.78 -3.31
N LYS A 157 8.70 -18.23 -3.51
CA LYS A 157 9.07 -19.64 -3.80
C LYS A 157 8.45 -20.68 -2.88
N ASP A 158 8.42 -20.39 -1.57
CA ASP A 158 7.90 -21.29 -0.55
C ASP A 158 6.37 -21.24 -0.41
N PHE A 159 5.69 -20.37 -1.16
CA PHE A 159 4.27 -20.05 -1.00
C PHE A 159 3.46 -20.24 -2.29
N ILE A 160 3.80 -21.25 -3.10
CA ILE A 160 2.99 -21.62 -4.28
C ILE A 160 1.51 -21.89 -3.94
N SER A 161 1.21 -22.28 -2.69
CA SER A 161 -0.16 -22.46 -2.19
C SER A 161 -1.00 -21.18 -2.22
N ASP A 162 -0.37 -20.00 -2.24
CA ASP A 162 -1.05 -18.72 -2.37
C ASP A 162 -1.54 -18.45 -3.81
N LEU A 163 -1.14 -19.28 -4.79
CA LEU A 163 -1.59 -19.25 -6.19
C LEU A 163 -2.57 -20.40 -6.49
N PRO A 164 -3.88 -20.22 -6.24
CA PRO A 164 -4.89 -21.17 -6.66
C PRO A 164 -4.89 -21.31 -8.19
N LYS A 165 -5.38 -22.44 -8.69
CA LYS A 165 -5.43 -22.69 -10.14
C LYS A 165 -6.29 -21.69 -10.90
N GLU A 166 -7.45 -21.37 -10.34
CA GLU A 166 -8.36 -20.34 -10.84
C GLU A 166 -8.15 -19.09 -9.96
N LEU A 167 -7.98 -17.93 -10.59
CA LEU A 167 -7.68 -16.69 -9.87
C LEU A 167 -8.93 -15.91 -9.43
N ASP A 168 -10.15 -16.35 -9.78
CA ASP A 168 -11.43 -15.67 -9.47
C ASP A 168 -11.52 -15.17 -8.02
N GLU A 169 -11.27 -16.05 -7.05
CA GLU A 169 -11.38 -15.69 -5.63
C GLU A 169 -10.36 -14.62 -5.26
N LEU A 170 -9.11 -14.76 -5.75
CA LEU A 170 -8.12 -13.73 -5.53
C LEU A 170 -8.60 -12.42 -6.17
N LEU A 171 -8.93 -12.41 -7.45
CA LEU A 171 -9.37 -11.20 -8.15
C LEU A 171 -10.53 -10.50 -7.42
N SER A 172 -11.50 -11.22 -6.87
CA SER A 172 -12.62 -10.61 -6.16
C SER A 172 -12.27 -9.83 -4.87
N LYS A 173 -11.08 -10.07 -4.27
CA LYS A 173 -10.71 -9.45 -2.96
C LYS A 173 -10.54 -7.93 -2.99
N HIS A 174 -10.55 -7.30 -4.17
CA HIS A 174 -10.49 -5.84 -4.30
C HIS A 174 -11.78 -5.21 -4.86
N ASP A 175 -12.82 -6.00 -5.10
CA ASP A 175 -14.08 -5.54 -5.71
C ASP A 175 -14.71 -4.39 -4.90
N ALA A 176 -14.75 -4.53 -3.57
CA ALA A 176 -15.30 -3.50 -2.70
C ALA A 176 -14.56 -2.15 -2.84
N LEU A 177 -13.25 -2.16 -3.08
CA LEU A 177 -12.48 -0.93 -3.29
C LEU A 177 -12.83 -0.28 -4.63
N LEU A 178 -12.99 -1.08 -5.69
CA LEU A 178 -13.38 -0.59 -7.01
C LEU A 178 -14.83 -0.09 -7.05
N GLU A 179 -15.75 -0.77 -6.37
CA GLU A 179 -17.16 -0.36 -6.27
C GLU A 179 -17.33 1.00 -5.59
N ASN A 180 -16.40 1.39 -4.71
CA ASN A 180 -16.38 2.72 -4.10
C ASN A 180 -15.77 3.81 -5.01
N GLY A 181 -15.25 3.43 -6.19
CA GLY A 181 -14.70 4.36 -7.18
C GLY A 181 -13.36 4.97 -6.77
N TYR A 182 -12.55 4.26 -5.98
CA TYR A 182 -11.21 4.71 -5.60
C TYR A 182 -10.22 4.51 -6.75
N ASP A 183 -9.36 5.49 -7.00
CA ASP A 183 -8.22 5.36 -7.90
C ASP A 183 -7.08 4.59 -7.24
N ILE A 184 -6.89 4.84 -5.94
CA ILE A 184 -6.02 4.06 -5.06
C ILE A 184 -6.83 3.64 -3.84
N GLY A 185 -6.98 2.34 -3.65
CA GLY A 185 -7.66 1.75 -2.49
C GLY A 185 -6.70 0.93 -1.65
N ILE A 186 -6.83 1.01 -0.33
CA ILE A 186 -6.13 0.15 0.62
C ILE A 186 -7.19 -0.43 1.56
N GLN A 187 -7.19 -1.75 1.74
CA GLN A 187 -8.02 -2.43 2.72
C GLN A 187 -7.17 -3.32 3.60
N LEU A 188 -7.29 -3.17 4.91
CA LEU A 188 -6.83 -4.14 5.90
C LEU A 188 -8.04 -4.95 6.35
N ASP A 189 -8.02 -6.25 6.09
CA ASP A 189 -8.96 -7.20 6.65
C ASP A 189 -8.29 -8.02 7.75
N ASN A 190 -8.86 -7.91 8.95
CA ASN A 190 -8.38 -8.56 10.14
C ASN A 190 -9.37 -9.62 10.65
N THR A 191 -10.48 -9.92 9.97
CA THR A 191 -11.53 -10.81 10.51
C THR A 191 -11.06 -12.23 10.80
N GLU A 192 -10.01 -12.69 10.12
CA GLU A 192 -9.45 -14.04 10.25
C GLU A 192 -8.40 -14.19 11.36
N THR A 193 -8.03 -13.10 12.05
CA THR A 193 -7.02 -13.11 13.11
C THR A 193 -7.57 -12.66 14.46
N THR A 194 -6.98 -13.16 15.54
CA THR A 194 -7.26 -12.76 16.92
C THR A 194 -6.52 -11.48 17.31
N LEU A 195 -6.98 -10.81 18.38
CA LEU A 195 -6.28 -9.62 18.90
C LEU A 195 -4.84 -9.93 19.36
N GLU A 196 -4.59 -11.15 19.85
CA GLU A 196 -3.26 -11.59 20.29
C GLU A 196 -2.32 -11.72 19.09
N GLU A 197 -2.72 -12.45 18.05
CA GLU A 197 -1.94 -12.60 16.81
C GLU A 197 -1.64 -11.24 16.15
N ARG A 198 -2.61 -10.32 16.14
CA ARG A 198 -2.37 -8.97 15.62
C ARG A 198 -1.34 -8.19 16.45
N ARG A 199 -1.35 -8.31 17.77
CA ARG A 199 -0.35 -7.66 18.64
C ARG A 199 1.03 -8.23 18.39
N ASP A 200 1.12 -9.55 18.31
CA ASP A 200 2.38 -10.24 18.05
C ASP A 200 2.94 -9.86 16.67
N GLY A 201 2.10 -9.89 15.62
CA GLY A 201 2.49 -9.45 14.28
C GLY A 201 2.89 -7.97 14.19
N PHE A 202 2.33 -7.10 15.04
CA PHE A 202 2.72 -5.69 15.11
C PHE A 202 4.01 -5.45 15.91
N GLY A 203 4.39 -6.37 16.81
CA GLY A 203 5.56 -6.23 17.68
C GLY A 203 6.86 -5.96 16.91
N ASN A 204 7.10 -6.73 15.84
CA ASN A 204 8.27 -6.54 14.98
C ASN A 204 8.31 -5.15 14.33
N PHE A 205 7.15 -4.64 13.90
CA PHE A 205 7.05 -3.29 13.33
C PHE A 205 7.37 -2.22 14.38
N ARG A 206 6.79 -2.34 15.59
CA ARG A 206 7.05 -1.42 16.70
C ARG A 206 8.54 -1.35 17.04
N GLU A 207 9.19 -2.50 17.19
CA GLU A 207 10.62 -2.57 17.49
C GLU A 207 11.46 -1.90 16.40
N ASN A 208 11.19 -2.22 15.13
CA ASN A 208 11.94 -1.66 13.99
C ASN A 208 11.78 -0.14 13.87
N VAL A 209 10.56 0.39 14.02
CA VAL A 209 10.30 1.83 13.95
C VAL A 209 11.02 2.55 15.09
N LEU A 210 10.89 2.07 16.33
CA LEU A 210 11.50 2.73 17.50
C LEU A 210 13.04 2.60 17.52
N ALA A 211 13.61 1.50 17.02
CA ALA A 211 15.04 1.36 16.83
C ALA A 211 15.63 2.39 15.83
N GLY A 212 14.81 2.85 14.88
CA GLY A 212 15.13 3.92 13.95
C GLY A 212 15.19 5.31 14.58
N VAL A 213 14.52 5.51 15.72
CA VAL A 213 14.43 6.80 16.43
C VAL A 213 15.71 7.06 17.23
N LYS A 214 16.82 7.29 16.53
CA LYS A 214 18.13 7.57 17.15
C LYS A 214 18.30 9.05 17.44
N LYS A 215 19.07 9.38 18.48
CA LYS A 215 19.46 10.76 18.79
C LYS A 215 20.26 11.38 17.63
N ARG A 216 19.91 12.60 17.22
CA ARG A 216 20.68 13.32 16.18
C ARG A 216 21.94 13.97 16.78
N PRO A 217 23.01 14.19 15.99
CA PRO A 217 24.27 14.74 16.50
C PRO A 217 24.11 16.06 17.27
N ASP A 218 23.27 16.96 16.76
CA ASP A 218 23.06 18.31 17.32
C ASP A 218 21.84 18.40 18.26
N GLU A 219 21.20 17.28 18.59
CA GLU A 219 20.00 17.24 19.43
C GLU A 219 20.38 17.27 20.92
N THR A 220 19.64 18.01 21.73
CA THR A 220 19.80 17.93 23.20
C THR A 220 19.25 16.60 23.72
N LYS A 221 19.55 16.23 24.98
CA LYS A 221 18.99 14.99 25.54
C LYS A 221 17.48 15.11 25.74
N GLU A 222 17.02 16.29 26.12
CA GLU A 222 15.62 16.60 26.41
C GLU A 222 14.79 16.64 25.12
N ALA A 223 15.32 17.24 24.05
CA ALA A 223 14.67 17.23 22.74
C ALA A 223 14.56 15.80 22.19
N TYR A 224 15.61 14.99 22.37
CA TYR A 224 15.59 13.58 22.00
C TYR A 224 14.53 12.80 22.79
N ALA A 225 14.48 12.95 24.11
CA ALA A 225 13.52 12.25 24.95
C ALA A 225 12.07 12.60 24.58
N LEU A 226 11.78 13.89 24.32
CA LEU A 226 10.46 14.32 23.86
C LEU A 226 10.10 13.72 22.50
N ARG A 227 11.05 13.74 21.54
CA ARG A 227 10.81 13.17 20.22
C ARG A 227 10.59 11.66 20.27
N TYR A 228 11.38 10.95 21.09
CA TYR A 228 11.22 9.52 21.29
C TYR A 228 9.86 9.20 21.90
N ALA A 229 9.44 9.90 22.95
CA ALA A 229 8.13 9.72 23.56
C ALA A 229 6.97 10.00 22.58
N ASN A 230 7.09 11.02 21.73
CA ASN A 230 6.10 11.28 20.68
C ASN A 230 6.05 10.13 19.64
N SER A 231 7.20 9.58 19.24
CA SER A 231 7.25 8.44 18.34
C SER A 231 6.66 7.18 18.97
N GLU A 232 6.96 6.91 20.24
CA GLU A 232 6.38 5.81 21.01
C GLU A 232 4.87 5.91 21.07
N ASN A 233 4.33 7.07 21.45
CA ASN A 233 2.88 7.30 21.49
C ASN A 233 2.21 7.18 20.11
N SER A 234 2.87 7.62 19.04
CA SER A 234 2.36 7.48 17.67
C SER A 234 2.28 6.01 17.25
N VAL A 235 3.31 5.22 17.60
CA VAL A 235 3.36 3.78 17.31
C VAL A 235 2.32 3.03 18.15
N GLU A 236 2.14 3.37 19.42
CA GLU A 236 1.08 2.79 20.26
C GLU A 236 -0.33 3.09 19.74
N THR A 237 -0.56 4.29 19.23
CA THR A 237 -1.85 4.65 18.61
C THR A 237 -2.08 3.84 17.34
N LEU A 238 -1.04 3.67 16.51
CA LEU A 238 -1.12 2.87 15.29
C LEU A 238 -1.31 1.38 15.62
N GLU A 239 -0.65 0.86 16.66
CA GLU A 239 -0.84 -0.50 17.18
C GLU A 239 -2.30 -0.70 17.59
N GLN A 240 -2.87 0.23 18.36
CA GLN A 240 -4.26 0.15 18.77
C GLN A 240 -5.21 0.14 17.56
N ILE A 241 -5.00 1.03 16.59
CA ILE A 241 -5.79 1.08 15.36
C ILE A 241 -5.69 -0.25 14.60
N TYR A 242 -4.49 -0.78 14.40
CA TYR A 242 -4.26 -2.04 13.69
C TYR A 242 -4.89 -3.23 14.42
N VAL A 243 -4.61 -3.37 15.72
CA VAL A 243 -5.04 -4.51 16.53
C VAL A 243 -6.55 -4.50 16.76
N GLU A 244 -7.11 -3.35 17.14
CA GLU A 244 -8.49 -3.23 17.59
C GLU A 244 -9.46 -2.88 16.47
N SER A 245 -9.05 -2.90 15.20
CA SER A 245 -9.94 -2.81 14.04
C SER A 245 -10.17 -4.18 13.42
N SER A 246 -11.42 -4.48 13.05
CA SER A 246 -11.75 -5.63 12.21
C SER A 246 -11.53 -5.34 10.73
N ASP A 247 -11.75 -4.10 10.31
CA ASP A 247 -11.56 -3.62 8.95
C ASP A 247 -11.07 -2.17 8.98
N ILE A 248 -10.12 -1.85 8.09
CA ILE A 248 -9.73 -0.48 7.79
C ILE A 248 -9.72 -0.32 6.26
N THR A 249 -10.39 0.71 5.76
CA THR A 249 -10.37 1.08 4.35
C THR A 249 -9.83 2.51 4.21
N VAL A 250 -8.86 2.69 3.34
CA VAL A 250 -8.38 4.01 2.88
C VAL A 250 -8.60 4.11 1.39
N GLY A 251 -9.30 5.14 0.94
CA GLY A 251 -9.57 5.38 -0.47
C GLY A 251 -9.07 6.75 -0.88
N ILE A 252 -8.47 6.84 -2.07
CA ILE A 252 -8.10 8.11 -2.71
C ILE A 252 -8.83 8.16 -4.05
N ILE A 253 -9.48 9.29 -4.30
CA ILE A 253 -10.07 9.65 -5.59
C ILE A 253 -9.37 10.92 -6.07
N ILE A 254 -8.92 10.93 -7.31
CA ILE A 254 -8.28 12.06 -7.95
C ILE A 254 -9.14 12.43 -9.17
N ASP A 255 -9.47 13.71 -9.28
CA ASP A 255 -10.18 14.25 -10.42
C ASP A 255 -9.30 15.34 -11.04
N GLY A 256 -8.44 14.93 -11.99
CA GLY A 256 -7.56 15.85 -12.70
C GLY A 256 -8.30 16.95 -13.46
N GLU A 257 -9.49 16.67 -14.01
CA GLU A 257 -10.29 17.67 -14.73
C GLU A 257 -10.81 18.78 -13.82
N LYS A 258 -11.16 18.44 -12.58
CA LYS A 258 -11.59 19.42 -11.56
C LYS A 258 -10.44 19.94 -10.71
N SER A 259 -9.23 19.38 -10.85
CA SER A 259 -8.10 19.61 -9.94
C SER A 259 -8.47 19.37 -8.48
N GLU A 260 -9.24 18.32 -8.22
CA GLU A 260 -9.72 17.93 -6.90
C GLU A 260 -9.14 16.57 -6.49
N GLY A 261 -8.96 16.38 -5.17
CA GLY A 261 -8.53 15.11 -4.61
C GLY A 261 -9.31 14.84 -3.34
N ARG A 262 -9.86 13.63 -3.19
CA ARG A 262 -10.66 13.23 -2.04
C ARG A 262 -10.06 11.99 -1.38
N GLY A 263 -9.87 12.09 -0.07
CA GLY A 263 -9.56 10.93 0.78
C GLY A 263 -10.81 10.42 1.48
N ASP A 264 -10.96 9.10 1.56
CA ASP A 264 -11.89 8.41 2.44
C ASP A 264 -11.09 7.54 3.43
N PHE A 265 -11.51 7.57 4.69
CA PHE A 265 -10.98 6.72 5.74
C PHE A 265 -12.15 6.11 6.49
N ARG A 266 -12.25 4.78 6.44
CA ARG A 266 -13.26 4.01 7.16
C ARG A 266 -12.57 3.01 8.07
N LEU A 267 -13.12 2.86 9.25
CA LEU A 267 -12.59 1.95 10.26
C LEU A 267 -13.75 1.32 11.00
N THR A 268 -13.69 0.01 11.16
CA THR A 268 -14.64 -0.76 11.97
C THR A 268 -13.92 -1.29 13.21
N PRO A 269 -14.20 -0.76 14.41
CA PRO A 269 -13.54 -1.23 15.61
C PRO A 269 -14.13 -2.58 16.07
N VAL A 270 -13.29 -3.42 16.68
CA VAL A 270 -13.72 -4.64 17.36
C VAL A 270 -14.62 -4.26 18.54
N ALA A 271 -15.75 -4.96 18.71
CA ALA A 271 -16.69 -4.70 19.79
C ALA A 271 -16.01 -4.73 21.17
N ASP A 272 -16.45 -3.84 22.07
CA ASP A 272 -15.95 -3.68 23.44
C ASP A 272 -14.46 -3.31 23.62
N SER A 273 -13.73 -3.08 22.52
CA SER A 273 -12.35 -2.58 22.54
C SER A 273 -12.23 -1.14 23.04
N GLU A 274 -11.02 -0.70 23.39
CA GLU A 274 -10.79 0.70 23.75
C GLU A 274 -10.97 1.62 22.53
N LEU A 275 -10.61 1.14 21.33
CA LEU A 275 -10.86 1.85 20.08
C LEU A 275 -12.36 2.06 19.82
N ALA A 276 -13.20 1.05 20.08
CA ALA A 276 -14.66 1.18 19.96
C ALA A 276 -15.21 2.27 20.89
N LYS A 277 -14.72 2.34 22.13
CA LYS A 277 -15.11 3.38 23.11
C LYS A 277 -14.66 4.77 22.63
N PHE A 278 -13.45 4.87 22.09
CA PHE A 278 -12.93 6.12 21.53
C PHE A 278 -13.76 6.61 20.35
N VAL A 279 -14.05 5.74 19.37
CA VAL A 279 -14.88 6.08 18.20
C VAL A 279 -16.29 6.48 18.62
N ALA A 280 -16.88 5.80 19.61
CA ALA A 280 -18.19 6.19 20.15
C ALA A 280 -18.17 7.59 20.76
N THR A 281 -17.08 7.97 21.44
CA THR A 281 -16.92 9.31 22.01
C THR A 281 -16.82 10.38 20.91
N LEU A 282 -16.09 10.10 19.82
CA LEU A 282 -15.99 11.02 18.68
C LEU A 282 -17.34 11.31 18.01
N ALA A 283 -18.26 10.35 18.01
CA ALA A 283 -19.60 10.53 17.45
C ALA A 283 -20.50 11.44 18.30
N GLU A 284 -20.25 11.49 19.62
CA GLU A 284 -21.06 12.26 20.58
C GLU A 284 -20.50 13.68 20.82
N GLU A 285 -19.19 13.88 20.66
CA GLU A 285 -18.56 15.17 20.87
C GLU A 285 -18.73 16.11 19.66
N PRO A 286 -19.42 17.26 19.80
CA PRO A 286 -19.46 18.24 18.73
C PRO A 286 -18.03 18.70 18.42
N SER A 287 -17.68 18.68 17.13
CA SER A 287 -16.37 19.14 16.67
C SER A 287 -16.04 20.51 17.28
N ALA A 288 -14.81 20.66 17.77
CA ALA A 288 -14.29 21.95 18.21
C ALA A 288 -14.36 23.03 17.10
N PHE A 289 -14.53 22.59 15.84
CA PHE A 289 -14.70 23.43 14.67
C PHE A 289 -16.16 23.63 14.22
N ALA A 290 -17.15 23.00 14.88
CA ALA A 290 -18.56 23.11 14.51
C ALA A 290 -19.11 24.55 14.55
N GLY A 291 -18.45 25.44 15.30
CA GLY A 291 -18.78 26.86 15.38
C GLY A 291 -18.05 27.76 14.37
N PHE A 292 -17.08 27.23 13.60
CA PHE A 292 -16.35 28.00 12.60
C PHE A 292 -17.05 27.86 11.25
N GLN A 293 -17.42 29.00 10.66
CA GLN A 293 -17.81 29.03 9.25
C GLN A 293 -16.56 28.79 8.39
N PRO A 294 -16.63 27.92 7.36
CA PRO A 294 -15.57 27.84 6.36
C PRO A 294 -15.27 29.25 5.84
N ALA A 295 -14.00 29.58 5.66
CA ALA A 295 -13.64 30.85 5.04
C ALA A 295 -14.24 30.93 3.62
N ASP A 296 -14.63 32.12 3.16
CA ASP A 296 -15.20 32.32 1.81
C ASP A 296 -14.29 31.81 0.68
N ASN A 297 -13.02 31.58 0.99
CA ASN A 297 -11.96 31.08 0.12
C ASN A 297 -11.37 29.74 0.59
N ALA A 298 -12.11 28.96 1.38
CA ALA A 298 -11.70 27.61 1.73
C ALA A 298 -11.69 26.76 0.44
N ILE A 299 -10.51 26.26 0.09
CA ILE A 299 -10.37 25.17 -0.88
C ILE A 299 -10.59 23.91 -0.05
N LEU A 300 -11.82 23.41 -0.04
CA LEU A 300 -12.20 22.11 0.48
C LEU A 300 -12.51 21.20 -0.70
#